data_AF-A0A0S1Y7F2-F1
#
_entry.id   AF-A0A0S1Y7F2-F1
#
_cell.length_a   1.000
_cell.length_b   1.000
_cell.length_c   1.000
_cell.angle_alpha   90.00
_cell.angle_beta   90.00
_cell.angle_gamma   90.00
#
_symmetry.space_group_name_H-M   'P 1'
#
loop_
_entity.id
_entity.type
_entity.pdbx_description
1 polymer ?
#
loop_
_entity_poly.entity_id
_entity_poly.type
_entity_poly.pdbx_seq_one_letter_code
_entity_poly.pdbx_strand_id
1 'polypeptide(L)'
;MKTHVVVECRGKKEDAQLELEFRRICAGDNPAKQVFPFDVVFADKKANLAGLQLSDLVARPIGLSYIRPMQSNQAFDVLKRKFFCDGGRHNWA
;
A
#
# COMPACT_ATOMS: atom_id res chain seq x y z
N MET A 1 -20.33 -11.76 -6.08
CA MET A 1 -20.08 -10.33 -5.82
C MET A 1 -18.59 -10.14 -5.75
N LYS A 2 -18.03 -9.11 -6.40
CA LYS A 2 -16.60 -8.81 -6.35
C LYS A 2 -16.39 -7.47 -5.65
N THR A 3 -15.34 -7.37 -4.84
CA THR A 3 -14.96 -6.11 -4.19
C THR A 3 -14.06 -5.31 -5.13
N HIS A 4 -14.42 -4.06 -5.40
CA HIS A 4 -13.63 -3.19 -6.26
C HIS A 4 -12.49 -2.54 -5.48
N VAL A 5 -11.28 -2.68 -5.99
CA VAL A 5 -10.07 -2.03 -5.47
C VAL A 5 -9.71 -0.88 -6.39
N VAL A 6 -9.91 0.35 -5.92
CA VAL A 6 -9.64 1.55 -6.70
C VAL A 6 -8.18 1.96 -6.54
N VAL A 7 -7.49 2.16 -7.66
CA VAL A 7 -6.10 2.58 -7.72
C VAL A 7 -5.97 3.82 -8.60
N GLU A 8 -5.10 4.76 -8.20
CA GLU A 8 -4.80 5.94 -9.02
C GLU A 8 -3.91 5.58 -10.22
N CYS A 9 -4.25 6.11 -11.39
CA CYS A 9 -3.40 6.04 -12.58
C CYS A 9 -2.04 6.74 -12.37
N ARG A 10 -0.95 6.06 -12.75
CA ARG A 10 0.42 6.59 -12.73
C ARG A 10 1.05 6.69 -14.13
N GLY A 11 0.44 6.06 -15.13
CA GLY A 11 0.89 6.08 -16.51
C GLY A 11 0.51 4.78 -17.23
N LYS A 12 0.33 4.82 -18.56
CA LYS A 12 -0.20 3.66 -19.31
C LYS A 12 0.63 2.38 -19.12
N LYS A 13 1.95 2.50 -19.01
CA LYS A 13 2.84 1.34 -18.85
C LYS A 13 2.75 0.80 -17.43
N GLU A 14 2.82 1.69 -16.45
CA GLU A 14 2.75 1.40 -15.03
C GLU A 14 1.40 0.77 -14.67
N ASP A 15 0.30 1.34 -15.17
CA ASP A 15 -1.06 0.86 -14.93
C ASP A 15 -1.25 -0.55 -15.54
N ALA A 16 -0.75 -0.80 -16.75
CA ALA A 16 -0.83 -2.12 -17.39
C ALA A 16 -0.02 -3.18 -16.66
N GLN A 17 1.18 -2.84 -16.17
CA GLN A 17 2.00 -3.75 -15.37
C GLN A 17 1.32 -4.07 -14.04
N LEU A 18 0.78 -3.06 -13.36
CA LEU A 18 0.06 -3.24 -12.11
C LEU A 18 -1.18 -4.11 -12.29
N GLU A 19 -1.97 -3.87 -13.34
CA GLU A 19 -3.18 -4.65 -13.63
C GLU A 19 -2.85 -6.13 -13.84
N LEU A 20 -1.80 -6.42 -14.60
CA LEU A 20 -1.37 -7.80 -14.87
C LEU A 20 -0.99 -8.53 -13.57
N GLU A 21 -0.14 -7.92 -12.74
CA GLU A 21 0.27 -8.52 -11.47
C GLU A 21 -0.89 -8.65 -10.49
N PHE A 22 -1.78 -7.65 -10.43
CA PHE A 22 -2.99 -7.73 -9.61
C PHE A 22 -3.88 -8.92 -10.00
N ARG A 23 -4.08 -9.12 -11.30
CA ARG A 23 -4.87 -10.25 -11.82
C ARG A 23 -4.20 -11.59 -11.53
N ARG A 24 -2.86 -11.69 -11.62
CA ARG A 24 -2.10 -12.90 -11.25
C ARG A 24 -2.30 -13.26 -9.77
N ILE A 25 -2.14 -12.27 -8.89
CA ILE A 25 -2.36 -12.41 -7.46
C ILE A 25 -3.80 -12.88 -7.19
N CYS A 26 -4.80 -12.25 -7.82
CA CYS A 26 -6.20 -12.64 -7.65
C CYS A 26 -6.52 -14.02 -8.23
N ALA A 27 -5.77 -14.50 -9.23
CA ALA A 27 -5.91 -15.83 -9.80
C ALA A 27 -5.25 -16.95 -8.96
N GLY A 28 -4.65 -16.61 -7.81
CA GLY A 28 -4.05 -17.60 -6.90
C GLY A 28 -2.53 -17.53 -6.81
N ASP A 29 -1.88 -16.60 -7.52
CA ASP A 29 -0.44 -16.36 -7.34
C ASP A 29 -0.17 -15.46 -6.11
N ASN A 30 -0.61 -15.96 -4.96
CA ASN A 30 -0.43 -15.34 -3.66
C ASN A 30 0.01 -16.41 -2.64
N PRO A 31 0.58 -16.02 -1.49
CA PRO A 31 1.09 -16.97 -0.49
C PRO A 31 0.04 -17.96 0.02
N ALA A 32 -1.23 -17.57 -0.01
CA ALA A 32 -2.33 -18.40 0.44
C ALA A 32 -2.94 -19.29 -0.67
N LYS A 33 -2.42 -19.22 -1.90
CA LYS A 33 -2.82 -20.04 -3.06
C LYS A 33 -4.33 -20.08 -3.31
N GLN A 34 -5.00 -18.95 -3.10
CA GLN A 34 -6.46 -18.84 -3.18
C GLN A 34 -6.89 -17.76 -4.17
N VAL A 35 -8.03 -17.97 -4.82
CA VAL A 35 -8.62 -16.97 -5.72
C VAL A 35 -9.26 -15.86 -4.91
N PHE A 36 -8.89 -14.61 -5.17
CA PHE A 36 -9.50 -13.46 -4.52
C PHE A 36 -10.62 -12.86 -5.38
N PRO A 37 -11.78 -12.53 -4.78
CA PRO A 37 -12.91 -11.94 -5.51
C PRO A 37 -12.74 -10.42 -5.66
N PHE A 38 -11.57 -9.96 -6.11
CA PHE A 38 -11.25 -8.55 -6.27
C PHE A 38 -11.15 -8.17 -7.75
N ASP A 39 -11.62 -6.97 -8.08
CA ASP A 39 -11.42 -6.35 -9.39
C ASP A 39 -10.73 -5.00 -9.21
N VAL A 40 -9.65 -4.77 -9.95
CA VAL A 40 -8.93 -3.50 -9.96
C VAL A 40 -9.67 -2.48 -10.83
N VAL A 41 -9.79 -1.25 -10.35
CA VAL A 41 -10.37 -0.11 -11.06
C VAL A 41 -9.37 1.03 -11.05
N PHE A 42 -9.00 1.52 -12.22
CA PHE A 42 -8.09 2.65 -12.35
C PHE A 42 -8.86 3.96 -12.42
N ALA A 43 -8.48 4.92 -11.57
CA ALA A 43 -9.07 6.25 -11.52
C ALA A 43 -8.05 7.32 -11.93
N ASP A 44 -8.51 8.29 -12.71
CA ASP A 44 -7.70 9.44 -13.11
C ASP A 44 -7.23 10.24 -11.88
N LYS A 45 -6.03 10.82 -11.95
CA LYS A 45 -5.45 11.66 -10.89
C LYS A 45 -6.35 12.83 -10.48
N LYS A 46 -7.20 13.32 -11.38
CA LYS A 46 -8.20 14.38 -11.10
C LYS A 46 -9.30 13.92 -10.14
N ALA A 47 -9.46 12.62 -9.91
CA ALA A 47 -10.46 12.07 -9.01
C ALA A 47 -10.17 12.38 -7.52
N ASN A 48 -9.03 12.99 -7.19
CA ASN A 48 -8.62 13.39 -5.83
C ASN A 48 -8.84 12.26 -4.81
N LEU A 49 -8.23 11.10 -5.07
CA LEU A 49 -8.33 9.96 -4.19
C LEU A 49 -7.66 10.28 -2.85
N ALA A 50 -8.44 10.41 -1.78
CA ALA A 50 -7.95 10.66 -0.43
C ALA A 50 -6.90 9.60 0.02
N GLY A 51 -6.99 8.38 -0.53
CA GLY A 51 -6.04 7.30 -0.30
C GLY A 51 -4.62 7.62 -0.76
N LEU A 52 -4.43 8.41 -1.83
CA LEU A 52 -3.10 8.83 -2.24
C LEU A 52 -2.47 9.79 -1.21
N GLN A 53 -3.21 10.82 -0.81
CA GLN A 53 -2.71 11.78 0.18
C GLN A 53 -2.34 11.07 1.49
N LEU A 54 -3.16 10.10 1.91
CA LEU A 54 -2.85 9.28 3.08
C LEU A 54 -1.58 8.46 2.86
N SER A 55 -1.40 7.87 1.68
CA SER A 55 -0.19 7.11 1.33
C SER A 55 1.06 7.99 1.38
N ASP A 56 0.99 9.21 0.84
CA ASP A 56 2.10 10.17 0.87
C ASP A 56 2.43 10.63 2.31
N LEU A 57 1.41 10.85 3.13
CA LEU A 57 1.57 11.18 4.56
C LEU A 57 2.23 10.05 5.36
N VAL A 58 2.04 8.79 4.97
CA VAL A 58 2.66 7.62 5.62
C VAL A 58 4.06 7.37 5.07
N ALA A 59 4.26 7.46 3.76
CA ALA A 59 5.52 7.12 3.10
C ALA A 59 6.66 8.09 3.49
N ARG A 60 6.37 9.39 3.57
CA ARG A 60 7.41 10.41 3.82
C ARG A 60 8.10 10.27 5.18
N PRO A 61 7.39 10.11 6.32
CA PRO A 61 8.04 9.86 7.60
C PRO A 61 8.86 8.58 7.63
N ILE A 62 8.42 7.51 6.97
CA ILE A 62 9.16 6.24 6.87
C ILE A 62 10.46 6.41 6.09
N GLY A 63 10.38 7.09 4.93
CA GLY A 63 11.58 7.40 4.14
C GLY A 63 12.56 8.27 4.92
N LEU A 64 12.07 9.27 5.65
CA LEU A 64 12.93 10.16 6.44
C LEU A 64 13.63 9.43 7.59
N SER A 65 12.95 8.52 8.30
CA SER A 65 13.59 7.72 9.36
C SER A 65 14.72 6.83 8.83
N TYR A 66 14.64 6.39 7.57
CA TYR A 66 15.69 5.60 6.94
C TYR A 66 16.87 6.47 6.45
N ILE A 67 16.58 7.58 5.77
CA ILE A 67 17.61 8.44 5.16
C ILE A 67 18.32 9.29 6.22
N ARG A 68 17.64 9.67 7.31
CA ARG A 68 18.16 10.55 8.36
C ARG A 68 17.86 9.99 9.76
N PRO A 69 18.50 8.87 10.15
CA PRO A 69 18.15 8.15 11.39
C PRO A 69 18.42 8.95 12.67
N MET A 70 19.35 9.91 12.65
CA MET A 70 19.66 10.76 13.80
C MET A 70 18.69 11.95 13.97
N GLN A 71 17.87 12.25 12.95
CA GLN A 71 16.91 13.35 13.00
C GLN A 71 15.64 12.89 13.72
N SER A 72 15.17 13.66 14.71
CA SER A 72 13.91 13.37 15.40
C SER A 72 12.73 13.32 14.41
N ASN A 73 11.89 12.28 14.50
CA ASN A 73 10.78 12.05 13.58
C ASN A 73 9.53 11.54 14.31
N GLN A 74 8.81 12.47 14.94
CA GLN A 74 7.59 12.15 15.70
C GLN A 74 6.49 11.50 14.85
N ALA A 75 6.39 11.90 13.58
CA ALA A 75 5.41 11.31 12.67
C ALA A 75 5.70 9.82 12.44
N PHE A 76 6.97 9.44 12.28
CA PHE A 76 7.37 8.04 12.21
C PHE A 76 7.11 7.29 13.52
N ASP A 77 7.39 7.91 14.68
CA ASP A 77 7.12 7.27 15.99
C ASP A 77 5.63 6.94 16.19
N VAL A 78 4.73 7.82 15.73
CA VAL A 78 3.29 7.58 15.74
C VAL A 78 2.91 6.46 14.77
N LEU A 79 3.47 6.46 13.55
CA LEU A 79 3.19 5.44 12.53
C LEU A 79 3.72 4.05 12.92
N LYS A 80 4.88 3.98 13.57
CA LYS A 80 5.49 2.73 14.03
C LYS A 80 4.54 1.92 14.91
N ARG A 81 3.74 2.61 15.74
CA ARG A 81 2.71 1.99 16.58
C ARG A 81 1.49 1.48 15.81
N LYS A 82 1.38 1.75 14.51
CA LYS A 82 0.27 1.33 13.65
C LYS A 82 0.66 0.22 12.67
N PHE A 83 1.96 -0.08 12.55
CA PHE A 83 2.41 -1.15 11.68
C PHE A 83 1.86 -2.50 12.14
N PHE A 84 1.66 -3.36 11.15
CA PHE A 84 1.34 -4.76 11.35
C PHE A 84 2.57 -5.46 11.94
N CYS A 85 2.37 -6.22 13.02
CA CYS A 85 3.42 -7.02 13.66
C CYS A 85 2.90 -8.45 13.75
N ASP A 86 3.54 -9.37 13.04
CA ASP A 86 3.24 -10.79 13.16
C ASP A 86 3.55 -11.27 14.58
N GLY A 87 2.65 -12.06 15.18
CA GLY A 87 2.74 -12.46 16.58
C GLY A 87 2.41 -11.37 17.62
N GLY A 88 2.00 -10.16 17.20
CA GLY A 88 1.54 -9.08 18.08
C GLY A 88 2.64 -8.14 18.60
N ARG A 89 2.25 -6.90 18.91
CA ARG A 89 3.20 -5.80 19.27
C ARG A 89 4.03 -6.03 20.54
N HIS A 90 3.62 -6.95 21.41
CA HIS A 90 4.35 -7.26 22.64
C HIS A 90 5.59 -8.14 22.42
N ASN A 91 5.72 -8.75 21.22
CA ASN A 91 6.84 -9.65 20.88
C ASN A 91 7.94 -8.96 20.05
N TRP A 92 7.90 -7.63 19.93
CA TRP A 92 8.99 -6.83 19.38
C TRP A 92 10.06 -6.68 20.48
N ALA A 93 11.17 -7.41 20.35
CA ALA A 93 12.39 -7.27 21.12
C ALA A 93 13.57 -7.13 20.16
#